data_AF-A0A4V1V207-F1
#
_entry.id   AF-A0A4V1V207-F1
#
_cell.length_a   1.000
_cell.length_b   1.000
_cell.length_c   1.000
_cell.angle_alpha   90.00
_cell.angle_beta   90.00
_cell.angle_gamma   90.00
#
_symmetry.space_group_name_H-M   'P 1'
#
loop_
_entity.id
_entity.type
_entity.pdbx_description
1 polymer ?
#
loop_
_entity_poly.entity_id
_entity_poly.type
_entity_poly.pdbx_seq_one_letter_code
_entity_poly.pdbx_strand_id
1 'polypeptide(L)' 'MADDPDPETTKRIERAVRKLPRLQREIFLAARLDEMSYVEIAERTGLSAGQVEREIAKALVSIARRMARRPRRWWHFR' A
#
# COMPACT_ATOMS: atom_id res chain seq x y z
N MET A 1 -21.22 -3.92 8.07
CA MET A 1 -20.78 -2.57 8.40
C MET A 1 -19.29 -2.64 8.61
N ALA A 2 -18.49 -2.14 7.66
CA ALA A 2 -17.07 -1.97 7.92
C ALA A 2 -16.97 -0.82 8.93
N ASP A 3 -16.36 -1.07 10.10
CA ASP A 3 -16.00 0.01 11.02
C ASP A 3 -15.31 1.13 10.24
N ASP A 4 -15.87 2.34 10.29
CA ASP A 4 -15.18 3.51 9.77
C ASP A 4 -13.88 3.64 10.57
N PRO A 5 -12.71 3.56 9.92
CA PRO A 5 -11.45 3.54 10.63
C PRO A 5 -11.29 4.85 11.42
N ASP A 6 -10.97 4.74 12.71
CA ASP A 6 -10.71 5.90 13.57
C ASP A 6 -9.83 6.93 12.83
N PRO A 7 -10.14 8.24 12.92
CA PRO A 7 -9.48 9.29 12.13
C PRO A 7 -7.95 9.32 12.29
N GLU A 8 -7.39 8.84 13.41
CA GLU A 8 -5.94 8.67 13.58
C GLU A 8 -5.38 7.54 12.70
N THR A 9 -6.13 6.46 12.53
CA THR A 9 -5.77 5.34 11.63
C THR A 9 -5.76 5.81 10.19
N THR A 10 -6.79 6.55 9.76
CA THR A 10 -6.86 7.15 8.42
C THR A 10 -5.67 8.07 8.15
N LYS A 11 -5.36 9.00 9.08
CA LYS A 11 -4.19 9.88 8.97
C LYS A 11 -2.85 9.13 8.89
N ARG A 12 -2.73 7.96 9.53
CA ARG A 12 -1.51 7.13 9.46
C ARG A 12 -1.39 6.42 8.12
N ILE A 13 -2.49 5.89 7.60
CA ILE A 13 -2.53 5.27 6.26
C ILE A 13 -2.17 6.31 5.20
N GLU A 14 -2.78 7.50 5.23
CA GLU A 14 -2.43 8.59 4.32
C GLU A 14 -0.95 8.95 4.36
N ARG A 15 -0.37 9.07 5.57
CA ARG A 15 1.06 9.33 5.75
C ARG A 15 1.91 8.19 5.21
N ALA A 16 1.47 6.95 5.33
CA ALA A 16 2.17 5.80 4.80
C ALA A 16 2.16 5.79 3.26
N VAL A 17 1.00 6.05 2.65
CA VAL A 17 0.81 6.15 1.19
C VAL A 17 1.63 7.30 0.61
N ARG A 18 1.64 8.48 1.27
CA ARG A 18 2.45 9.63 0.84
C ARG A 18 3.95 9.33 0.76
N LYS A 19 4.45 8.40 1.59
CA LYS A 19 5.85 7.96 1.66
C LYS A 19 6.21 6.83 0.69
N LEU A 20 5.29 6.40 -0.16
CA LEU A 20 5.59 5.46 -1.24
C LEU A 20 6.42 6.15 -2.34
N PRO A 21 7.31 5.40 -3.03
CA PRO A 21 7.86 5.83 -4.32
C PRO A 21 6.74 6.24 -5.28
N ARG A 22 7.01 7.24 -6.12
CA ARG A 22 6.01 7.86 -7.01
C ARG A 22 5.20 6.83 -7.80
N LEU A 23 5.88 5.91 -8.49
CA LEU A 23 5.25 4.87 -9.31
C LEU A 23 4.35 3.93 -8.47
N GLN A 24 4.81 3.48 -7.31
CA GLN A 24 4.03 2.62 -6.42
C GLN A 24 2.80 3.33 -5.87
N ARG A 25 2.92 4.63 -5.59
CA ARG A 25 1.79 5.46 -5.14
C ARG A 25 0.76 5.62 -6.24
N GLU A 26 1.19 5.95 -7.46
CA GLU A 26 0.30 6.10 -8.63
C GLU A 26 -0.45 4.80 -8.91
N ILE A 27 0.26 3.66 -8.98
CA ILE A 27 -0.32 2.34 -9.20
C ILE A 27 -1.29 1.94 -8.07
N PHE A 28 -0.89 2.15 -6.81
CA PHE A 28 -1.73 1.79 -5.65
C PHE A 28 -3.02 2.63 -5.60
N LEU A 29 -2.95 3.93 -5.87
CA LEU A 29 -4.12 4.80 -5.88
C LEU A 29 -5.04 4.48 -7.05
N ALA A 30 -4.50 4.20 -8.24
CA ALA A 30 -5.29 3.76 -9.39
C ALA A 30 -6.06 2.47 -9.09
N ALA A 31 -5.43 1.50 -8.44
CA ALA A 31 -6.09 0.24 -8.09
C ALA A 31 -7.13 0.37 -6.96
N ARG A 32 -6.97 1.35 -6.04
CA ARG A 32 -7.76 1.42 -4.80
C ARG A 32 -8.80 2.53 -4.75
N LEU A 33 -8.54 3.66 -5.40
CA LEU A 33 -9.45 4.80 -5.46
C LEU A 33 -10.15 4.88 -6.80
N ASP A 34 -9.42 4.63 -7.89
CA ASP A 34 -9.98 4.64 -9.25
C ASP A 34 -10.54 3.27 -9.67
N GLU A 35 -10.46 2.26 -8.79
CA GLU A 35 -10.93 0.88 -9.00
C GLU A 35 -10.41 0.20 -10.29
N MET A 36 -9.28 0.68 -10.83
CA MET A 36 -8.70 0.16 -12.06
C MET A 36 -8.15 -1.26 -11.86
N SER A 37 -8.37 -2.12 -12.85
CA SER A 37 -7.73 -3.43 -12.93
C SER A 37 -6.23 -3.31 -13.20
N TYR A 38 -5.48 -4.38 -12.91
CA TYR A 38 -4.03 -4.38 -13.16
C TYR A 38 -3.68 -4.29 -14.66
N VAL A 39 -4.60 -4.72 -15.53
CA VAL A 39 -4.44 -4.60 -16.99
C VAL A 39 -4.59 -3.15 -17.43
N GLU A 40 -5.62 -2.44 -16.96
CA GLU A 40 -5.82 -1.02 -17.29
C GLU A 40 -4.68 -0.15 -16.74
N ILE A 41 -4.17 -0.48 -15.55
CA ILE A 41 -2.99 0.20 -14.99
C ILE A 41 -1.75 -0.09 -15.82
N ALA A 42 -1.57 -1.33 -16.28
CA ALA A 42 -0.45 -1.73 -17.13
C ALA A 42 -0.46 -0.92 -18.45
N GLU A 43 -1.61 -0.81 -19.09
CA GLU A 43 -1.79 0.01 -20.30
C GLU A 43 -1.46 1.48 -20.06
N ARG A 44 -1.94 2.06 -18.95
CA ARG A 44 -1.72 3.47 -18.61
C ARG A 44 -0.27 3.80 -18.24
N THR A 45 0.46 2.85 -17.68
CA THR A 45 1.84 3.05 -17.19
C THR A 45 2.91 2.53 -18.15
N GLY A 46 2.53 1.79 -19.19
CA GLY A 46 3.47 1.12 -20.10
C GLY A 46 4.19 -0.08 -19.46
N LEU A 47 3.66 -0.59 -18.35
CA LEU A 47 4.19 -1.77 -17.65
C LEU A 47 3.43 -3.02 -18.11
N SER A 48 3.97 -4.20 -17.81
CA SER A 48 3.19 -5.45 -17.87
C SER A 48 2.34 -5.63 -16.61
N ALA A 49 1.25 -6.39 -16.71
CA ALA A 49 0.39 -6.71 -15.56
C ALA A 49 1.18 -7.34 -14.39
N GLY A 50 2.18 -8.19 -14.69
CA GLY A 50 3.06 -8.76 -13.66
C GLY A 50 4.01 -7.75 -13.01
N GLN A 51 4.43 -6.70 -13.73
CA GLN A 51 5.18 -5.59 -13.12
C GLN A 51 4.26 -4.74 -12.24
N VAL A 52 3.02 -4.49 -12.66
CA VAL A 52 2.01 -3.79 -11.85
C VAL A 52 1.75 -4.55 -10.55
N GLU A 53 1.54 -5.87 -10.61
CA GLU A 53 1.34 -6.71 -9.42
C GLU A 53 2.53 -6.63 -8.45
N ARG A 54 3.76 -6.69 -8.98
CA ARG A 54 4.98 -6.55 -8.16
C ARG A 54 5.07 -5.18 -7.48
N GLU A 55 4.72 -4.09 -8.17
CA GLU A 55 4.71 -2.76 -7.57
C GLU A 55 3.60 -2.60 -6.53
N ILE A 56 2.41 -3.17 -6.76
CA ILE A 56 1.34 -3.26 -5.74
C ILE A 56 1.84 -3.99 -4.49
N ALA A 57 2.46 -5.17 -4.65
CA ALA A 57 2.98 -5.95 -3.53
C ALA A 57 4.02 -5.16 -2.72
N LYS A 58 4.94 -4.46 -3.40
CA LYS A 58 5.92 -3.56 -2.75
C LYS A 58 5.22 -2.43 -2.00
N ALA A 59 4.20 -1.81 -2.59
CA ALA A 59 3.42 -0.74 -1.97
C ALA A 59 2.75 -1.22 -0.68
N LEU A 60 2.07 -2.38 -0.72
CA LEU A 60 1.39 -2.98 0.42
C LEU A 60 2.37 -3.31 1.55
N VAL A 61 3.51 -3.94 1.25
CA VAL A 61 4.55 -4.24 2.25
C VAL A 61 5.10 -2.94 2.87
N SER A 62 5.30 -1.91 2.05
CA SER A 62 5.80 -0.61 2.47
C SER A 62 4.81 0.12 3.41
N ILE A 63 3.51 0.05 3.11
CA ILE A 63 2.44 0.56 3.97
C ILE A 63 2.37 -0.25 5.27
N ALA A 64 2.32 -1.58 5.18
CA ALA A 64 2.22 -2.47 6.34
C ALA A 64 3.38 -2.24 7.32
N ARG A 65 4.62 -2.10 6.84
CA ARG A 65 5.79 -1.79 7.70
C ARG A 65 5.68 -0.45 8.41
N ARG A 66 5.03 0.55 7.80
CA ARG A 66 4.82 1.88 8.41
C ARG A 66 3.65 1.89 9.39
N MET A 67 2.66 1.03 9.15
CA MET A 67 1.50 0.85 10.02
C MET A 67 1.79 -0.08 11.19
N ALA A 68 2.74 -1.01 11.04
CA ALA A 68 3.19 -1.88 12.12
C ALA A 68 3.72 -1.03 13.28
N ARG A 69 3.05 -1.12 14.43
CA ARG A 69 3.66 -0.71 15.69
C ARG A 69 4.92 -1.55 15.84
N ARG A 70 6.10 -0.92 16.02
CA ARG A 70 7.36 -1.63 16.26
C ARG A 70 7.08 -2.75 17.26
N PRO A 71 7.37 -4.03 16.95
CA PRO A 71 7.26 -5.06 17.96
C PRO A 71 8.11 -4.59 19.14
N ARG A 72 7.51 -4.51 20.33
CA ARG A 72 8.30 -4.37 21.56
C ARG A 72 9.21 -5.59 21.54
N ARG A 73 10.53 -5.38 21.44
CA ARG A 73 11.54 -6.45 21.46
C ARG A 73 11.42 -7.16 22.81
N TRP A 74 10.55 -8.14 22.90
CA TRP A 74 10.53 -9.13 23.97
C TRP A 74 11.05 -10.42 23.34
N TRP A 75 12.38 -10.47 23.30
CA TRP A 75 13.12 -11.71 23.10
C TRP A 75 12.76 -12.65 24.25
N HIS A 76 11.90 -13.63 24.00
CA HIS A 76 11.79 -14.81 24.86
C HIS A 76 11.67 -16.04 23.97
N PHE A 77 12.81 -16.51 23.47
CA PHE A 77 13.01 -17.94 23.25
C PHE A 77 13.76 -18.46 24.47
N ARG A 78 13.18 -19.43 25.16
CA ARG A 78 13.77 -20.23 26.22
C ARG A 78 13.86 -21.67 25.71
#